data_AF-X1CZA2-F1
#
_entry.id   AF-X1CZA2-F1
#
_cell.length_a   1.000
_cell.length_b   1.000
_cell.length_c   1.000
_cell.angle_alpha   90.00
_cell.angle_beta   90.00
_cell.angle_gamma   90.00
#
_symmetry.space_group_name_H-M   'P 1'
#
loop_
_entity.id
_entity.type
_entity.pdbx_description
1 polymer ?
#
loop_
_entity_poly.entity_id
_entity_poly.type
_entity_poly.pdbx_seq_one_letter_code
_entity_poly.pdbx_strand_id
1 'polypeptide(L)'
;MKRLNPKWIDFVQSFINNSPYFKNQKMKIIDLKYGESLIEVDVKHKHHQSYGYVHGGVYAALIDGTGFFAVYTQVELKNIIKNNKILKKKKIKII
;
A
#
# COMPACT_ATOMS: atom_id res chain seq x y z
N MET A 1 15.64 14.72 -7.18
CA MET A 1 14.86 13.66 -6.50
C MET A 1 13.93 13.00 -7.51
N LYS A 2 13.85 11.67 -7.55
CA LYS A 2 12.89 10.97 -8.43
C LYS A 2 11.47 11.26 -7.94
N ARG A 3 10.54 11.56 -8.86
CA ARG A 3 9.13 11.80 -8.56
C ARG A 3 8.29 10.67 -9.15
N LEU A 4 7.39 10.12 -8.36
CA LEU A 4 6.45 9.11 -8.83
C LEU A 4 5.39 9.75 -9.73
N ASN A 5 4.94 9.01 -10.73
CA ASN A 5 3.85 9.39 -11.61
C ASN A 5 2.53 9.45 -10.81
N PRO A 6 1.86 10.61 -10.76
CA PRO A 6 0.59 10.76 -10.04
C PRO A 6 -0.48 9.76 -10.49
N LYS A 7 -0.59 9.45 -11.79
CA LYS A 7 -1.56 8.47 -12.30
C LYS A 7 -1.31 7.06 -11.77
N TRP A 8 -0.06 6.74 -11.46
CA TRP A 8 0.28 5.46 -10.85
C TRP A 8 -0.07 5.43 -9.37
N ILE A 9 0.20 6.52 -8.65
CA ILE A 9 -0.20 6.67 -7.25
C ILE A 9 -1.72 6.50 -7.14
N ASP A 10 -2.49 7.22 -7.95
CA ASP A 10 -3.96 7.14 -7.98
C ASP A 10 -4.44 5.71 -8.25
N PHE A 11 -3.82 5.04 -9.23
CA PHE A 11 -4.15 3.66 -9.54
C PHE A 11 -3.87 2.71 -8.37
N VAL A 12 -2.70 2.80 -7.75
CA VAL A 12 -2.30 1.91 -6.66
C VAL A 12 -3.14 2.17 -5.42
N GLN A 13 -3.33 3.43 -5.04
CA GLN A 13 -4.21 3.78 -3.92
C GLN A 13 -5.62 3.27 -4.17
N SER A 14 -6.19 3.52 -5.35
CA SER A 14 -7.53 3.04 -5.69
C SER A 14 -7.62 1.51 -5.66
N PHE A 15 -6.64 0.80 -6.24
CA PHE A 15 -6.66 -0.66 -6.33
C PHE A 15 -6.45 -1.33 -4.97
N ILE A 16 -5.43 -0.91 -4.22
CA ILE A 16 -5.04 -1.52 -2.95
C ILE A 16 -6.03 -1.16 -1.84
N ASN A 17 -6.46 0.09 -1.73
CA ASN A 17 -7.45 0.49 -0.72
C ASN A 17 -8.80 -0.21 -0.94
N ASN A 18 -9.07 -0.72 -2.15
CA ASN A 18 -10.25 -1.52 -2.46
C ASN A 18 -10.04 -3.03 -2.35
N SER A 19 -8.83 -3.50 -2.10
CA SER A 19 -8.53 -4.93 -1.94
C SER A 19 -9.21 -5.51 -0.69
N PRO A 20 -9.54 -6.82 -0.69
CA PRO A 20 -10.20 -7.46 0.44
C PRO A 20 -9.45 -7.29 1.76
N TYR A 21 -8.12 -7.45 1.74
CA TYR A 21 -7.30 -7.35 2.95
C TYR A 21 -7.34 -5.94 3.57
N PHE A 22 -7.07 -4.89 2.77
CA PHE A 22 -7.09 -3.50 3.26
C PHE A 22 -8.49 -3.09 3.76
N LYS A 23 -9.56 -3.48 3.04
CA LYS A 23 -10.93 -3.24 3.51
C LYS A 23 -11.23 -3.95 4.82
N ASN A 24 -10.84 -5.21 4.93
CA ASN A 24 -11.09 -6.03 6.11
C ASN A 24 -10.29 -5.56 7.32
N GLN A 25 -9.07 -5.04 7.13
CA GLN A 25 -8.27 -4.45 8.21
C GLN A 25 -8.56 -2.96 8.42
N LYS A 26 -9.47 -2.35 7.63
CA LYS A 26 -9.73 -0.90 7.63
C LYS A 26 -8.45 -0.06 7.45
N MET A 27 -7.52 -0.57 6.64
CA MET A 27 -6.28 0.10 6.27
C MET A 27 -6.45 0.90 4.99
N LYS A 28 -5.70 1.99 4.85
CA LYS A 28 -5.61 2.79 3.63
C LYS A 28 -4.20 3.33 3.41
N ILE A 29 -3.71 3.22 2.19
CA ILE A 29 -2.60 4.03 1.71
C ILE A 29 -3.09 5.47 1.56
N ILE A 30 -2.45 6.39 2.27
CA ILE A 30 -2.75 7.82 2.28
C ILE A 30 -1.83 8.57 1.31
N ASP A 31 -0.53 8.25 1.35
CA ASP A 31 0.49 8.91 0.52
C ASP A 31 1.58 7.93 0.08
N LEU A 32 2.13 8.18 -1.11
CA LEU A 32 3.26 7.44 -1.67
C LEU A 32 4.23 8.44 -2.31
N LYS A 33 5.49 8.40 -1.86
CA LYS A 33 6.60 9.14 -2.47
C LYS A 33 7.74 8.18 -2.74
N TYR A 34 8.75 8.65 -3.48
CA TYR A 34 9.90 7.81 -3.79
C TYR A 34 10.68 7.47 -2.51
N GLY A 35 10.62 6.21 -2.07
CA GLY A 35 11.23 5.74 -0.83
C GLY A 35 10.40 5.91 0.44
N GLU A 36 9.15 6.39 0.33
CA GLU A 36 8.31 6.67 1.48
C GLU A 36 6.87 6.20 1.23
N SER A 37 6.21 5.74 2.28
CA SER A 37 4.78 5.46 2.24
C SER A 37 4.11 5.83 3.56
N LEU A 38 2.84 6.21 3.47
CA LEU A 38 1.98 6.43 4.63
C LEU A 38 0.75 5.53 4.50
N ILE A 39 0.57 4.66 5.48
CA ILE A 39 -0.61 3.81 5.62
C ILE A 39 -1.22 4.06 6.99
N GLU A 40 -2.53 4.26 7.01
CA GLU A 40 -3.30 4.42 8.24
C GLU A 40 -4.27 3.26 8.42
N VAL A 41 -4.65 3.01 9.67
CA VAL A 41 -5.67 2.04 10.05
C VAL A 41 -6.74 2.72 10.90
N ASP A 42 -8.01 2.56 10.54
CA ASP A 42 -9.11 2.96 11.40
C ASP A 42 -9.35 1.86 12.46
N VAL A 43 -8.82 2.08 13.66
CA VAL A 43 -8.86 1.13 14.77
C VAL A 43 -10.30 0.90 15.22
N LYS A 44 -10.69 -0.38 15.34
CA LYS A 44 -12.01 -0.83 15.78
C LYS A 44 -11.85 -1.99 16.76
N HIS A 45 -12.93 -2.36 17.45
CA HIS A 45 -12.93 -3.47 18.41
C HIS A 45 -12.34 -4.78 17.87
N LYS A 46 -12.56 -5.11 16.58
CA LYS A 46 -11.96 -6.29 15.92
C LYS A 46 -10.42 -6.30 15.86
N HIS A 47 -9.80 -5.14 16.07
CA HIS A 47 -8.35 -4.96 16.11
C HIS A 47 -7.81 -5.08 17.53
N HIS A 48 -8.68 -5.23 18.54
CA HIS A 48 -8.25 -5.38 19.92
C HIS A 48 -7.85 -6.82 20.23
N GLN A 49 -6.87 -6.97 21.12
CA GLN A 49 -6.56 -8.23 21.80
C GLN A 49 -7.45 -8.38 23.05
N SER A 50 -7.39 -9.53 23.72
CA SER A 50 -8.29 -9.91 24.83
C SER A 50 -8.35 -8.92 26.01
N TYR A 51 -7.31 -8.11 26.25
CA TYR A 51 -7.28 -7.04 27.25
C TYR A 51 -7.82 -5.70 26.74
N GLY A 52 -8.37 -5.63 25.52
CA GLY A 52 -8.99 -4.43 24.95
C GLY A 52 -8.03 -3.43 24.29
N TYR A 53 -6.72 -3.68 24.30
CA TYR A 53 -5.74 -2.87 23.57
C TYR A 53 -5.62 -3.30 22.11
N VAL A 54 -5.02 -2.48 21.25
CA VAL A 54 -4.71 -2.88 19.85
C VAL A 54 -3.78 -4.10 19.83
N HIS A 55 -4.15 -5.12 19.09
CA HIS A 55 -3.38 -6.35 18.93
C HIS A 55 -2.05 -6.08 18.22
N GLY A 56 -0.95 -6.72 18.68
CA GLY A 56 0.39 -6.57 18.11
C GLY A 56 0.45 -6.79 16.59
N GLY A 57 -0.35 -7.72 16.08
CA GLY A 57 -0.49 -8.00 14.65
C GLY A 57 -0.98 -6.83 13.79
N VAL A 58 -1.68 -5.84 14.36
CA VAL A 58 -2.09 -4.62 13.65
C VAL A 58 -0.86 -3.73 13.39
N TYR A 59 0.00 -3.58 14.40
CA TYR A 59 1.26 -2.85 14.25
C TYR A 59 2.19 -3.55 13.27
N ALA A 60 2.31 -4.88 13.37
CA ALA A 60 3.11 -5.67 12.43
C ALA A 60 2.63 -5.49 10.99
N ALA A 61 1.31 -5.52 10.75
CA ALA A 61 0.73 -5.29 9.42
C ALA A 61 0.99 -3.87 8.89
N LEU A 62 0.97 -2.86 9.75
CA LEU A 62 1.34 -1.49 9.37
C LEU A 62 2.81 -1.38 9.01
N ILE A 63 3.71 -1.95 9.82
CA ILE A 63 5.16 -1.95 9.56
C ILE A 63 5.47 -2.67 8.25
N ASP A 64 4.91 -3.86 8.05
CA ASP A 64 5.05 -4.63 6.81
C ASP A 64 4.54 -3.84 5.59
N GLY A 65 3.29 -3.37 5.64
CA GLY A 65 2.68 -2.65 4.54
C GLY A 65 3.43 -1.36 4.19
N THR A 66 3.79 -0.56 5.20
CA THR A 66 4.50 0.71 4.98
C THR A 66 5.92 0.49 4.46
N GLY A 67 6.67 -0.44 5.06
CA GLY A 67 8.01 -0.81 4.62
C GLY A 67 8.01 -1.35 3.20
N PHE A 68 7.06 -2.25 2.89
CA PHE A 68 6.87 -2.78 1.54
C PHE A 68 6.67 -1.66 0.53
N PHE A 69 5.68 -0.77 0.73
CA PHE A 69 5.38 0.27 -0.26
C PHE A 69 6.49 1.31 -0.38
N ALA A 70 7.16 1.66 0.73
CA ALA A 70 8.30 2.57 0.70
C ALA A 70 9.41 2.03 -0.22
N VAL A 71 9.81 0.76 -0.07
CA VAL A 71 10.82 0.13 -0.92
C VAL A 71 10.30 -0.11 -2.34
N TYR A 72 9.05 -0.56 -2.48
CA TYR A 72 8.44 -0.89 -3.78
C TYR A 72 8.41 0.30 -4.73
N THR A 73 8.26 1.54 -4.22
CA THR A 73 8.31 2.76 -5.03
C THR A 73 9.68 3.01 -5.67
N GLN A 74 10.74 2.36 -5.19
CA GLN A 74 12.12 2.53 -5.67
C GLN A 74 12.57 1.45 -6.66
N VAL A 75 11.84 0.34 -6.75
CA VAL A 75 12.22 -0.82 -7.57
C VAL A 75 12.04 -0.52 -9.07
N GLU A 76 13.07 -0.79 -9.88
CA GLU A 76 12.96 -0.67 -11.35
C GLU A 76 12.08 -1.78 -11.95
N LEU A 77 10.96 -1.39 -12.55
CA LEU A 77 9.87 -2.32 -12.90
C LEU A 77 10.00 -3.00 -14.27
N LYS A 78 11.18 -3.02 -14.89
CA LYS A 78 11.39 -3.78 -16.13
C LYS A 78 10.95 -5.26 -15.98
N ASN A 79 11.00 -5.81 -14.76
CA ASN A 79 10.56 -7.17 -14.45
C ASN A 79 9.12 -7.29 -13.90
N ILE A 80 8.63 -6.30 -13.15
CA ILE A 80 7.30 -6.38 -12.49
C ILE A 80 6.14 -6.04 -13.45
N ILE A 81 6.30 -5.04 -14.34
CA ILE A 81 5.28 -4.72 -15.35
C ILE A 81 5.11 -5.88 -16.34
N LYS A 82 6.15 -6.70 -16.55
CA LYS A 82 6.09 -7.87 -17.43
C LYS A 82 5.00 -8.87 -16.99
N ASN A 83 4.70 -8.96 -15.70
CA ASN A 83 3.77 -9.95 -15.15
C ASN A 83 2.41 -9.38 -14.70
N ASN A 84 2.27 -8.06 -14.57
CA ASN A 84 1.01 -7.45 -14.11
C ASN A 84 0.10 -7.02 -15.27
N LYS A 85 -0.81 -7.92 -15.69
CA LYS A 85 -1.74 -7.72 -16.83
C LYS A 85 -2.56 -6.43 -16.75
N ILE A 86 -2.90 -5.96 -15.54
CA ILE A 86 -3.74 -4.77 -15.31
C ILE A 86 -2.98 -3.48 -15.66
N LEU A 87 -1.73 -3.35 -15.20
CA LEU A 87 -0.90 -2.17 -15.47
C LEU A 87 -0.52 -2.07 -16.96
N LYS A 88 -0.24 -3.20 -17.61
CA LYS A 88 0.00 -3.27 -19.05
C LYS A 88 -1.19 -2.75 -19.86
N LYS A 89 -2.41 -3.17 -19.51
CA LYS A 89 -3.64 -2.74 -20.21
C LYS A 89 -3.89 -1.23 -20.09
N LYS A 90 -3.50 -0.61 -18.96
CA LYS A 90 -3.69 0.82 -18.70
C LYS A 90 -2.53 1.72 -19.14
N LYS A 91 -1.40 1.19 -19.63
CA LYS A 91 -0.19 1.95 -20.03
C LYS A 91 0.32 2.95 -18.96
N ILE A 92 0.14 2.65 -17.68
CA ILE A 92 0.58 3.52 -16.57
C ILE A 92 2.04 3.21 -16.22
N LYS A 93 2.91 4.21 -16.29
CA LYS A 93 4.31 4.15 -15.82
C LYS A 93 4.41 4.60 -14.35
N ILE A 94 5.43 4.16 -13.63
CA ILE A 94 5.61 4.45 -12.20
C ILE A 94 6.37 5.76 -11.94
N ILE A 95 7.35 6.07 -12.79
CA ILE A 95 8.12 7.31 -12.81
C ILE A 95 7.79 8.03 -14.12
#